data_AF-A0A7S7LCX1-F1
#
_entry.id   AF-A0A7S7LCX1-F1
#
_cell.length_a   1.000
_cell.length_b   1.000
_cell.length_c   1.000
_cell.angle_alpha   90.00
_cell.angle_beta   90.00
_cell.angle_gamma   90.00
#
_symmetry.space_group_name_H-M   'P 1'
#
loop_
_entity.id
_entity.type
_entity.pdbx_description
1 polymer ?
#
loop_
_entity_poly.entity_id
_entity_poly.type
_entity_poly.pdbx_seq_one_letter_code
_entity_poly.pdbx_strand_id
1 'polypeptide(L)'
;MKAGSKQVLRPPGASDEDEFLALCTRCGKCNQACPYKSINMGTSNMGLGLGTPFIDARESPCWLCEDFPCVEACPTTALSGIEKRSDVNMGVAIIDKDTCIAYKGIRCEVCYRECPLIDEAIKLDIYLKPDDNIHAIFGPVIDPEKCVGCGICVHKCVVENPVAIKIQPREAGGLL
;
A
#
# COMPACT_ATOMS: atom_id res chain seq x y z
N MET A 1 10.95 4.77 -25.48
CA MET A 1 10.99 3.35 -25.05
C MET A 1 9.77 3.14 -24.16
N LYS A 2 8.90 2.17 -24.45
CA LYS A 2 7.63 2.01 -23.72
C LYS A 2 7.92 1.56 -22.29
N ALA A 3 7.54 2.38 -21.30
CA ALA A 3 7.60 2.06 -19.88
C ALA A 3 6.79 0.77 -19.62
N GLY A 4 7.38 -0.17 -18.87
CA GLY A 4 6.77 -1.45 -18.57
C GLY A 4 5.50 -1.26 -17.75
N SER A 5 4.38 -1.73 -18.29
CA SER A 5 3.02 -1.60 -17.75
C SER A 5 2.74 -2.54 -16.57
N LYS A 6 3.54 -2.46 -15.51
CA LYS A 6 3.19 -3.04 -14.21
C LYS A 6 3.06 -1.88 -13.23
N GLN A 7 1.84 -1.55 -12.84
CA GLN A 7 1.59 -0.60 -11.75
C GLN A 7 2.25 -1.19 -10.50
N VAL A 8 3.28 -0.51 -10.02
CA VAL A 8 4.10 -0.96 -8.90
C VAL A 8 4.02 0.07 -7.79
N LEU A 9 3.99 -0.42 -6.56
CA LEU A 9 3.95 0.44 -5.38
C LEU A 9 5.35 0.99 -5.13
N ARG A 10 5.52 2.32 -5.24
CA ARG A 10 6.80 2.99 -4.92
C ARG A 10 6.93 3.23 -3.41
N PRO A 11 8.16 3.38 -2.88
CA PRO A 11 8.39 3.73 -1.48
C PRO A 11 7.69 5.04 -1.08
N PRO A 12 7.45 5.29 0.22
CA PRO A 12 6.82 6.53 0.67
C PRO A 12 7.64 7.75 0.21
N GLY A 13 6.93 8.79 -0.23
CA GLY A 13 7.52 10.06 -0.66
C GLY A 13 7.94 10.09 -2.13
N ALA A 14 7.74 8.98 -2.86
CA ALA A 14 7.89 8.98 -4.30
C ALA A 14 6.91 9.98 -4.94
N SER A 15 7.41 10.79 -5.87
CA SER A 15 6.58 11.58 -6.78
C SER A 15 5.87 10.68 -7.79
N ASP A 16 5.17 11.27 -8.76
CA ASP A 16 4.62 10.48 -9.86
C ASP A 16 5.70 9.67 -10.59
N GLU A 17 5.28 8.60 -11.27
CA GLU A 17 6.21 7.62 -11.84
C GLU A 17 7.25 8.25 -12.78
N ASP A 18 6.86 9.22 -13.61
CA ASP A 18 7.78 9.84 -14.56
C ASP A 18 8.81 10.73 -13.85
N GLU A 19 8.37 11.58 -12.92
CA GLU A 19 9.26 12.41 -12.11
C GLU A 19 10.16 11.56 -11.21
N PHE A 20 9.59 10.53 -10.57
CA PHE A 20 10.31 9.60 -9.72
C PHE A 20 11.43 8.90 -10.50
N LEU A 21 11.14 8.40 -11.71
CA LEU A 21 12.13 7.75 -12.57
C LEU A 21 13.22 8.72 -13.05
N ALA A 22 12.90 10.00 -13.22
CA ALA A 22 13.87 11.03 -13.57
C ALA A 22 14.81 11.40 -12.40
N LEU A 23 14.29 11.41 -11.16
CA LEU A 23 15.05 11.79 -9.96
C LEU A 23 15.80 10.61 -9.32
N CYS A 24 15.30 9.39 -9.46
CA CYS A 24 15.84 8.21 -8.79
C CYS A 24 17.16 7.75 -9.43
N THR A 25 18.26 7.90 -8.71
CA THR A 25 19.60 7.44 -9.13
C THR A 25 19.85 5.95 -8.88
N ARG A 26 18.86 5.23 -8.33
CA ARG A 26 18.95 3.79 -8.03
C ARG A 26 20.10 3.42 -7.09
N CYS A 27 20.47 4.33 -6.19
CA CYS A 27 21.61 4.19 -5.29
C CYS A 27 21.40 3.17 -4.16
N GLY A 28 20.17 2.72 -3.90
CA GLY A 28 19.84 1.72 -2.89
C GLY A 28 19.83 2.22 -1.44
N LYS A 29 20.11 3.50 -1.18
CA LYS A 29 20.14 4.05 0.19
C LYS A 29 18.80 3.91 0.92
N CYS A 30 17.67 4.11 0.23
CA CYS A 30 16.34 3.92 0.83
C CYS A 30 16.09 2.46 1.25
N ASN A 31 16.53 1.49 0.45
CA ASN A 31 16.48 0.06 0.80
C ASN A 31 17.32 -0.24 2.04
N GLN A 32 18.54 0.28 2.12
CA GLN A 32 19.43 0.07 3.28
C GLN A 32 18.92 0.73 4.56
N ALA A 33 18.29 1.91 4.43
CA ALA A 33 17.77 2.67 5.56
C ALA A 33 16.42 2.14 6.10
N CYS A 34 15.71 1.30 5.33
CA CYS A 34 14.42 0.75 5.76
C CYS A 34 14.63 -0.33 6.85
N PRO A 35 14.22 -0.11 8.11
CA PRO A 35 14.46 -1.06 9.20
C PRO A 35 13.71 -2.39 9.02
N TYR A 36 12.63 -2.37 8.26
CA TYR A 36 11.79 -3.54 7.97
C TYR A 36 12.12 -4.24 6.64
N LYS A 37 13.14 -3.75 5.92
CA LYS A 37 13.54 -4.29 4.60
C LYS A 37 12.38 -4.37 3.61
N SER A 38 11.44 -3.44 3.68
CA SER A 38 10.23 -3.43 2.85
C SER A 38 10.48 -3.00 1.41
N ILE A 39 11.55 -2.22 1.18
CA ILE A 39 11.89 -1.69 -0.14
C ILE A 39 12.72 -2.72 -0.88
N ASN A 40 12.20 -3.27 -1.96
CA ASN A 40 12.90 -4.14 -2.88
C ASN A 40 13.55 -3.33 -4.02
N MET A 41 14.58 -3.89 -4.64
CA MET A 41 15.27 -3.28 -5.79
C MET A 41 14.92 -4.07 -7.05
N GLY A 42 14.33 -3.40 -8.05
CA GLY A 42 13.84 -4.05 -9.27
C GLY A 42 14.95 -4.80 -10.02
N THR A 43 14.66 -6.01 -10.49
CA THR A 43 15.54 -6.81 -11.34
C THR A 43 15.20 -6.63 -12.83
N SER A 44 16.13 -6.99 -13.73
CA SER A 44 15.99 -6.76 -15.17
C SER A 44 14.75 -7.39 -15.81
N ASN A 45 14.24 -8.48 -15.24
CA ASN A 45 13.05 -9.20 -15.69
C ASN A 45 11.71 -8.57 -15.25
N MET A 46 11.72 -7.53 -14.41
CA MET A 46 10.49 -6.94 -13.86
C MET A 46 9.90 -5.81 -14.71
N GLY A 47 10.65 -5.28 -15.67
CA GLY A 47 10.19 -4.14 -16.49
C GLY A 47 10.14 -2.79 -15.76
N LEU A 48 10.68 -2.71 -14.54
CA LEU A 48 10.67 -1.50 -13.68
C LEU A 48 11.90 -0.60 -13.84
N GLY A 49 12.86 -1.03 -14.67
CA GLY A 49 14.23 -0.54 -14.64
C GLY A 49 15.05 -1.26 -13.56
N LEU A 50 16.24 -1.72 -13.93
CA LEU A 50 17.16 -2.41 -13.02
C LEU A 50 17.56 -1.47 -11.89
N GLY A 51 17.34 -1.88 -10.64
CA GLY A 51 17.65 -1.13 -9.43
C GLY A 51 16.60 -0.07 -9.06
N THR A 52 15.47 0.02 -9.75
CA THR A 52 14.42 0.97 -9.37
C THR A 52 13.66 0.42 -8.15
N PRO A 53 13.54 1.17 -7.03
CA PRO A 53 13.00 0.64 -5.79
C PRO A 53 11.48 0.51 -5.82
N PHE A 54 10.95 -0.50 -5.14
CA PHE A 54 9.51 -0.77 -5.04
C PHE A 54 9.15 -1.48 -3.73
N ILE A 55 7.86 -1.55 -3.42
CA ILE A 55 7.29 -2.29 -2.29
C ILE A 55 6.47 -3.47 -2.83
N ASP A 56 6.69 -4.66 -2.28
CA ASP A 56 5.73 -5.76 -2.39
C ASP A 56 4.91 -5.81 -1.11
N ALA A 57 3.68 -5.28 -1.17
CA ALA A 57 2.83 -5.15 0.01
C ALA A 57 2.43 -6.49 0.64
N ARG A 58 2.48 -7.60 -0.11
CA ARG A 58 2.18 -8.92 0.44
C ARG A 58 3.38 -9.49 1.17
N GLU A 59 4.57 -9.38 0.58
CA GLU A 59 5.82 -9.87 1.19
C GLU A 59 6.24 -9.03 2.40
N SER A 60 6.43 -7.72 2.22
CA SER A 60 6.79 -6.79 3.30
C SER A 60 6.24 -5.39 3.00
N PRO A 61 5.20 -4.94 3.71
CA PRO A 61 4.55 -3.66 3.46
C PRO A 61 5.41 -2.49 3.95
N CYS A 62 5.06 -1.27 3.57
CA CYS A 62 5.59 -0.10 4.26
C CYS A 62 4.96 -0.01 5.66
N TRP A 63 5.77 -0.07 6.70
CA TRP A 63 5.29 -0.04 8.09
C TRP A 63 4.95 1.37 8.61
N LEU A 64 4.96 2.39 7.76
CA LEU A 64 4.69 3.80 8.11
C LEU A 64 5.48 4.25 9.35
N CYS A 65 6.81 4.15 9.28
CA CYS A 65 7.70 4.67 10.32
C CYS A 65 7.37 6.15 10.63
N GLU A 66 7.61 6.60 11.87
CA GLU A 66 7.32 7.99 12.26
C GLU A 66 8.32 8.99 11.65
N ASP A 67 9.56 8.53 11.48
CA ASP A 67 10.72 9.30 11.05
C ASP A 67 11.11 9.07 9.57
N PHE A 68 10.47 8.11 8.90
CA PHE A 68 10.69 7.78 7.48
C PHE A 68 12.18 7.77 7.05
N PRO A 69 13.05 6.93 7.64
CA PRO A 69 14.49 6.94 7.38
C PRO A 69 14.84 6.69 5.90
N CYS A 70 13.97 5.99 5.17
CA CYS A 70 14.11 5.78 3.73
C CYS A 70 13.98 7.08 2.90
N VAL A 71 13.17 8.03 3.35
CA VAL A 71 12.99 9.36 2.74
C VAL A 71 14.21 10.23 3.08
N GLU A 72 14.61 10.27 4.36
CA GLU A 72 15.78 11.02 4.81
C GLU A 72 17.08 10.57 4.10
N ALA A 73 17.24 9.26 3.88
CA ALA A 73 18.42 8.72 3.20
C ALA A 73 18.48 9.02 1.70
N CYS A 74 17.42 9.57 1.09
CA CYS A 74 17.34 9.82 -0.35
C CYS A 74 18.15 11.07 -0.75
N PRO A 75 19.22 10.94 -1.56
CA PRO A 75 20.12 12.05 -1.83
C PRO A 75 19.65 13.02 -2.92
N THR A 76 18.57 12.71 -3.66
CA THR A 76 18.16 13.48 -4.85
C THR A 76 16.82 14.19 -4.74
N THR A 77 15.99 13.89 -3.74
CA THR A 77 14.54 14.24 -3.65
C THR A 77 13.58 13.31 -4.38
N ALA A 78 14.07 12.20 -4.96
CA ALA A 78 13.18 11.15 -5.51
C ALA A 78 12.21 10.57 -4.47
N LEU A 79 12.54 10.68 -3.18
CA LEU A 79 11.62 10.45 -2.07
C LEU A 79 11.64 11.73 -1.23
N SER A 80 10.52 12.40 -1.04
CA SER A 80 10.42 13.66 -0.30
C SER A 80 8.99 13.96 0.18
N GLY A 81 8.77 15.11 0.83
CA GLY A 81 7.43 15.65 1.08
C GLY A 81 6.61 14.96 2.17
N ILE A 82 7.25 14.29 3.13
CA ILE A 82 6.56 13.62 4.24
C ILE A 82 7.04 14.20 5.57
N GLU A 83 6.13 14.76 6.35
CA GLU A 83 6.36 15.21 7.73
C GLU A 83 5.66 14.31 8.74
N LYS A 84 4.52 13.73 8.35
CA LYS A 84 3.71 12.81 9.15
C LYS A 84 3.13 11.68 8.30
N ARG A 85 2.65 10.62 8.96
CA ARG A 85 2.10 9.43 8.30
C ARG A 85 1.01 9.72 7.27
N SER A 86 0.19 10.75 7.49
CA SER A 86 -0.91 11.11 6.58
C SER A 86 -0.48 11.88 5.33
N ASP A 87 0.79 12.29 5.21
CA ASP A 87 1.32 12.90 3.99
C ASP A 87 1.73 11.83 2.95
N VAL A 88 1.87 10.57 3.39
CA VAL A 88 2.22 9.46 2.51
C VAL A 88 1.12 9.24 1.47
N ASN A 89 1.51 9.09 0.21
CA ASN A 89 0.57 8.94 -0.89
C ASN A 89 0.96 7.84 -1.88
N MET A 90 1.21 6.62 -1.38
CA MET A 90 1.72 5.53 -2.22
C MET A 90 0.62 4.87 -3.08
N GLY A 91 -0.63 4.86 -2.60
CA GLY A 91 -1.72 4.11 -3.21
C GLY A 91 -2.98 4.09 -2.36
N VAL A 92 -3.96 3.28 -2.76
CA VAL A 92 -5.22 3.06 -2.03
C VAL A 92 -5.48 1.56 -1.92
N ALA A 93 -5.96 1.11 -0.76
CA ALA A 93 -6.34 -0.27 -0.57
C ALA A 93 -7.70 -0.55 -1.25
N ILE A 94 -7.78 -1.64 -2.01
CA ILE A 94 -9.00 -2.10 -2.69
C ILE A 94 -9.34 -3.50 -2.19
N ILE A 95 -10.55 -3.65 -1.65
CA ILE A 95 -11.05 -4.92 -1.11
C ILE A 95 -11.88 -5.63 -2.17
N ASP A 96 -11.56 -6.88 -2.44
CA ASP A 96 -12.41 -7.81 -3.16
C ASP A 96 -13.42 -8.43 -2.17
N LYS A 97 -14.68 -7.99 -2.29
CA LYS A 97 -15.78 -8.44 -1.41
C LYS A 97 -16.14 -9.91 -1.63
N ASP A 98 -15.92 -10.46 -2.83
CA ASP A 98 -16.22 -11.86 -3.16
C ASP A 98 -15.18 -12.81 -2.55
N THR A 99 -13.97 -12.31 -2.32
CA THR A 99 -12.89 -13.06 -1.69
C THR A 99 -12.88 -12.86 -0.16
N CYS A 100 -13.18 -11.66 0.32
CA CYS A 100 -13.08 -11.29 1.73
C CYS A 100 -14.04 -12.07 2.64
N ILE A 101 -13.48 -12.76 3.64
CA ILE A 101 -14.27 -13.57 4.58
C ILE A 101 -15.19 -12.73 5.49
N ALA A 102 -14.86 -11.46 5.74
CA ALA A 102 -15.72 -10.55 6.51
C ALA A 102 -17.06 -10.31 5.79
N TYR A 103 -17.01 -10.09 4.46
CA TYR A 103 -18.20 -9.96 3.62
C TYR A 103 -18.96 -11.28 3.42
N LYS A 104 -18.38 -12.42 3.81
CA LYS A 104 -19.06 -13.74 3.81
C LYS A 104 -19.82 -14.04 5.12
N GLY A 105 -19.68 -13.19 6.14
CA GLY A 105 -20.30 -13.39 7.46
C GLY A 105 -19.37 -14.00 8.51
N ILE A 106 -18.08 -14.18 8.20
CA ILE A 106 -17.09 -14.64 9.18
C ILE A 106 -16.50 -13.41 9.87
N ARG A 107 -16.50 -13.39 11.21
CA ARG A 107 -15.95 -12.27 11.98
C ARG A 107 -14.44 -12.14 11.76
N CYS A 108 -14.04 -11.17 10.94
CA CYS A 108 -12.64 -10.84 10.66
C CYS A 108 -12.48 -9.32 10.64
N GLU A 109 -11.66 -8.79 11.55
CA GLU A 109 -11.40 -7.34 11.70
C GLU A 109 -9.91 -7.02 11.51
N VAL A 110 -9.11 -7.97 10.99
CA VAL A 110 -7.64 -7.89 11.00
C VAL A 110 -7.13 -6.66 10.24
N CYS A 111 -7.59 -6.44 9.00
CA CYS A 111 -7.15 -5.28 8.22
C CYS A 111 -7.52 -3.93 8.86
N TYR A 112 -8.67 -3.87 9.54
CA TYR A 112 -9.12 -2.69 10.29
C TYR A 112 -8.23 -2.46 11.50
N ARG A 113 -7.99 -3.48 12.33
CA ARG A 113 -7.18 -3.37 13.56
C ARG A 113 -5.71 -3.12 13.33
N GLU A 114 -5.15 -3.64 12.23
CA GLU A 114 -3.73 -3.47 11.89
C GLU A 114 -3.46 -2.16 11.13
N CYS A 115 -4.50 -1.39 10.75
CA CYS A 115 -4.30 -0.14 10.05
C CYS A 115 -3.76 0.94 11.00
N PRO A 116 -2.61 1.57 10.70
CA PRO A 116 -2.08 2.66 11.53
C PRO A 116 -2.92 3.94 11.50
N LEU A 117 -3.87 4.03 10.57
CA LEU A 117 -4.83 5.12 10.40
C LEU A 117 -6.27 4.58 10.57
N ILE A 118 -6.46 3.70 11.56
CA ILE A 118 -7.76 3.13 11.93
C ILE A 118 -8.78 4.25 12.17
N ASP A 119 -10.04 4.03 11.81
CA ASP A 119 -11.14 5.00 11.85
C ASP A 119 -10.99 6.23 10.92
N GLU A 120 -9.83 6.42 10.30
CA GLU A 120 -9.61 7.41 9.24
C GLU A 120 -9.59 6.77 7.86
N ALA A 121 -8.62 5.89 7.60
CA ALA A 121 -8.41 5.22 6.31
C ALA A 121 -9.25 3.96 6.12
N ILE A 122 -9.70 3.34 7.21
CA ILE A 122 -10.53 2.15 7.20
C ILE A 122 -11.52 2.19 8.35
N LYS A 123 -12.79 1.86 8.05
CA LYS A 123 -13.89 1.77 9.02
C LYS A 123 -14.58 0.42 8.89
N LEU A 124 -15.35 0.03 9.90
CA LEU A 124 -16.25 -1.11 9.82
C LEU A 124 -17.67 -0.64 9.53
N ASP A 125 -18.24 -1.14 8.44
CA ASP A 125 -19.66 -1.06 8.17
C ASP A 125 -20.34 -2.34 8.70
N ILE A 126 -21.24 -2.17 9.67
CA ILE A 126 -21.86 -3.27 10.40
C ILE A 126 -23.33 -3.36 10.05
N TYR A 127 -23.72 -4.47 9.43
CA TYR A 127 -25.10 -4.72 8.99
C TYR A 127 -25.45 -6.21 9.05
N LEU A 128 -26.74 -6.54 9.08
CA LEU A 128 -27.20 -7.93 8.99
C LEU A 128 -26.99 -8.46 7.57
N LYS A 129 -26.52 -9.69 7.44
CA LYS A 129 -26.31 -10.31 6.13
C LYS A 129 -27.66 -10.39 5.39
N PRO A 130 -27.76 -9.89 4.14
CA PRO A 130 -29.05 -9.81 3.43
C PRO A 130 -29.76 -11.15 3.27
N ASP A 131 -29.01 -12.22 3.07
CA ASP A 131 -29.53 -13.57 2.81
C ASP A 131 -29.65 -14.42 4.09
N ASP A 132 -29.24 -13.89 5.25
CA ASP A 132 -29.21 -14.63 6.51
C ASP A 132 -29.29 -13.70 7.74
N ASN A 133 -30.45 -13.69 8.39
CA ASN A 133 -30.74 -12.81 9.53
C ASN A 133 -30.06 -13.20 10.84
N ILE A 134 -29.22 -14.25 10.89
CA ILE A 134 -28.48 -14.64 12.10
C ILE A 134 -27.03 -14.15 12.09
N HIS A 135 -26.48 -13.78 10.93
CA HIS A 135 -25.09 -13.35 10.80
C HIS A 135 -24.99 -11.83 10.57
N ALA A 136 -24.11 -11.18 11.33
CA ALA A 136 -23.72 -9.80 11.08
C ALA A 136 -22.45 -9.74 10.23
N ILE A 137 -22.45 -8.84 9.25
CA ILE A 137 -21.28 -8.48 8.46
C ILE A 137 -20.55 -7.35 9.18
N PHE A 138 -19.22 -7.48 9.28
CA PHE A 138 -18.31 -6.43 9.76
C PHE A 138 -17.42 -6.03 8.58
N GLY A 139 -18.02 -5.39 7.59
CA GLY A 139 -17.40 -5.13 6.30
C GLY A 139 -16.37 -4.00 6.40
N PRO A 140 -15.07 -4.24 6.15
CA PRO A 140 -14.10 -3.16 6.11
C PRO A 140 -14.35 -2.24 4.91
N VAL A 141 -14.47 -0.94 5.15
CA VAL A 141 -14.64 0.11 4.12
C VAL A 141 -13.42 1.01 4.13
N ILE A 142 -12.77 1.15 2.98
CA ILE A 142 -11.59 2.01 2.81
C ILE A 142 -12.06 3.43 2.45
N ASP A 143 -11.52 4.43 3.14
CA ASP A 143 -11.63 5.83 2.74
C ASP A 143 -10.48 6.14 1.75
N PRO A 144 -10.78 6.40 0.47
CA PRO A 144 -9.75 6.63 -0.54
C PRO A 144 -8.99 7.93 -0.35
N GLU A 145 -9.50 8.91 0.40
CA GLU A 145 -8.80 10.18 0.65
C GLU A 145 -7.86 10.09 1.84
N LYS A 146 -8.08 9.12 2.73
CA LYS A 146 -7.28 8.90 3.94
C LYS A 146 -6.33 7.71 3.83
N CYS A 147 -6.61 6.78 2.93
CA CYS A 147 -5.72 5.64 2.69
C CYS A 147 -4.42 6.09 2.01
N VAL A 148 -3.30 5.81 2.65
CA VAL A 148 -1.95 6.18 2.19
C VAL A 148 -1.26 5.08 1.40
N GLY A 149 -1.88 3.90 1.27
CA GLY A 149 -1.38 2.81 0.44
C GLY A 149 -0.20 2.02 1.04
N CYS A 150 -0.03 2.02 2.36
CA CYS A 150 1.12 1.39 3.02
C CYS A 150 1.22 -0.13 2.83
N GLY A 151 0.08 -0.80 2.60
CA GLY A 151 0.02 -2.24 2.32
C GLY A 151 -0.06 -3.15 3.54
N ILE A 152 -0.05 -2.64 4.77
CA ILE A 152 -0.12 -3.47 6.00
C ILE A 152 -1.35 -4.37 6.00
N CYS A 153 -2.49 -3.86 5.52
CA CYS A 153 -3.73 -4.63 5.39
C CYS A 153 -3.62 -5.81 4.40
N VAL A 154 -2.79 -5.71 3.35
CA VAL A 154 -2.50 -6.77 2.38
C VAL A 154 -1.61 -7.83 3.00
N HIS A 155 -0.54 -7.41 3.68
CA HIS A 155 0.37 -8.30 4.40
C HIS A 155 -0.36 -9.10 5.48
N LYS A 156 -1.23 -8.44 6.26
CA LYS A 156 -1.95 -9.03 7.38
C LYS A 156 -3.21 -9.80 6.97
N CYS A 157 -3.60 -9.75 5.71
CA CYS A 157 -4.78 -10.48 5.25
C CYS A 157 -4.60 -11.99 5.48
N VAL A 158 -5.56 -12.58 6.18
CA VAL A 158 -5.58 -14.02 6.50
C VAL A 158 -6.02 -14.90 5.33
N VAL A 159 -6.52 -14.30 4.25
CA VAL A 159 -6.86 -15.01 3.01
C VAL A 159 -5.63 -15.00 2.09
N GLU A 160 -5.15 -16.18 1.71
CA GLU A 160 -3.89 -16.30 0.98
C GLU A 160 -4.05 -16.40 -0.53
N ASN A 161 -5.14 -17.01 -1.04
CA ASN A 161 -5.29 -17.27 -2.47
C ASN A 161 -6.75 -17.26 -2.96
N PRO A 162 -7.18 -16.21 -3.71
CA PRO A 162 -6.48 -14.93 -3.88
C PRO A 162 -6.50 -14.12 -2.57
N VAL A 163 -5.55 -13.20 -2.39
CA VAL A 163 -5.59 -12.25 -1.27
C VAL A 163 -6.79 -11.31 -1.47
N ALA A 164 -7.60 -11.12 -0.42
CA ALA A 164 -8.86 -10.37 -0.52
C ALA A 164 -8.71 -8.85 -0.63
N ILE A 165 -7.49 -8.33 -0.53
CA ILE A 165 -7.20 -6.90 -0.50
C ILE A 165 -5.87 -6.65 -1.19
N LYS A 166 -5.82 -5.63 -2.04
CA LYS A 166 -4.62 -5.21 -2.78
C LYS A 166 -4.41 -3.72 -2.63
N ILE A 167 -3.19 -3.23 -2.88
CA ILE A 167 -2.95 -1.80 -3.06
C ILE A 167 -3.00 -1.47 -4.54
N GLN A 168 -3.81 -0.48 -4.89
CA GLN A 168 -3.83 0.19 -6.17
C GLN A 168 -2.90 1.41 -6.05
N PRO A 169 -1.73 1.45 -6.72
CA PRO A 169 -0.89 2.65 -6.73
C PRO A 169 -1.67 3.84 -7.29
N ARG A 170 -1.46 5.05 -6.74
CA ARG A 170 -2.07 6.25 -7.32
C ARG A 170 -1.29 6.64 -8.58
N GLU A 171 -1.99 6.87 -9.68
CA GLU A 171 -1.39 7.48 -10.87
C GLU A 171 -1.37 9.02 -10.74
N ALA A 172 -0.49 9.66 -11.51
CA ALA A 172 -0.49 11.11 -11.66
C ALA A 172 -1.86 11.58 -12.17
N GLY A 173 -2.53 12.47 -11.43
CA GLY A 173 -3.78 13.11 -11.89
C GLY A 173 -5.07 12.68 -11.19
N GLY A 174 -5.00 11.94 -10.08
CA GLY A 174 -6.03 12.02 -9.02
C GLY A 174 -7.45 11.57 -9.39
N LEU A 175 -7.61 10.50 -10.17
CA LEU A 175 -8.90 9.82 -10.28
C LEU A 175 -8.72 8.32 -10.04
N LEU A 176 -9.39 7.83 -8.99
CA LEU A 176 -9.69 6.41 -8.79
C LEU A 176 -10.79 5.98 -9.76
#